data_AF-D1PU55-F1
#
_entry.id   AF-D1PU55-F1
#
_cell.length_a   1.000
_cell.length_b   1.000
_cell.length_c   1.000
_cell.angle_alpha   90.00
_cell.angle_beta   90.00
_cell.angle_gamma   90.00
#
_symmetry.space_group_name_H-M   'P 1'
#
loop_
_entity.id
_entity.type
_entity.pdbx_description
1 polymer ?
#
loop_
_entity_poly.entity_id
_entity_poly.type
_entity_poly.pdbx_seq_one_letter_code
_entity_poly.pdbx_strand_id
1 'polypeptide(L)'
;MKIIKYAIATLFVALIVLMAFATYMEQQHGTAFVAQHIYHTLWFCALWGMLTLLSVIYIINRKLNRRLPIFMLHGAFVIILIGSVITFFTGKEGKIHLRVGAAENTYLEQTTKQMLQLPFSLTLKSFQIEYYPGTNAPSDFVSTVSCQSPNDSKIVNAKISMNNILRLHGYRFYQEGFDPDHKGTTLSVNHDPWGTAVTYTGYLLLALSMILTLISRKETFRRLLASPTLRRGALLFVLAM
;
A
#
# COMPACT_ATOMS: atom_id res chain seq x y z
N MET A 1 -4.68 21.76 26.79
CA MET A 1 -4.23 21.73 25.38
C MET A 1 -2.74 21.46 25.20
N LYS A 2 -1.85 22.06 26.02
CA LYS A 2 -0.40 21.76 25.97
C LYS A 2 -0.13 20.26 26.16
N ILE A 3 -0.79 19.62 27.14
CA ILE A 3 -0.68 18.18 27.41
C ILE A 3 -1.00 17.35 26.16
N ILE A 4 -2.14 17.58 25.51
CA ILE A 4 -2.53 16.87 24.28
C ILE A 4 -1.48 17.06 23.17
N LYS A 5 -0.97 18.28 22.99
CA LYS A 5 0.08 18.56 21.99
C LYS A 5 1.35 17.74 22.27
N TYR A 6 1.81 17.71 23.51
CA TYR A 6 2.99 16.93 23.89
C TYR A 6 2.73 15.43 23.75
N ALA A 7 1.54 14.94 24.14
CA ALA A 7 1.16 13.55 23.97
C ALA A 7 1.19 13.12 22.49
N ILE A 8 0.63 13.94 21.58
CA ILE A 8 0.70 13.69 20.13
C ILE A 8 2.16 13.63 19.66
N ALA A 9 3.00 14.59 20.06
CA ALA A 9 4.40 14.63 19.67
C ALA A 9 5.19 13.41 20.18
N THR A 10 5.00 13.04 21.44
CA THR A 10 5.63 11.86 22.06
C THR A 10 5.19 10.58 21.35
N LEU A 11 3.89 10.41 21.11
CA LEU A 11 3.35 9.24 20.42
C LEU A 11 3.86 9.13 18.98
N PHE A 12 3.96 10.25 18.27
CA PHE A 12 4.50 10.30 16.92
C PHE A 12 5.98 9.88 16.89
N VAL A 13 6.80 10.41 17.81
CA VAL A 13 8.22 10.01 17.92
C VAL A 13 8.35 8.54 18.29
N ALA A 14 7.54 8.05 19.24
CA ALA A 14 7.53 6.64 19.62
C ALA A 14 7.17 5.74 18.42
N LEU A 15 6.19 6.12 17.60
CA LEU A 15 5.84 5.41 16.37
C LEU A 15 6.99 5.41 15.35
N ILE A 16 7.71 6.52 15.18
CA ILE A 16 8.89 6.56 14.28
C ILE A 16 9.97 5.57 14.75
N VAL A 17 10.30 5.59 16.04
CA VAL A 17 11.30 4.68 16.62
C VAL A 17 10.86 3.23 16.47
N LEU A 18 9.57 2.96 16.72
CA LEU A 18 8.99 1.64 16.54
C LEU A 18 9.04 1.17 15.07
N MET A 19 8.78 2.05 14.11
CA MET A 19 8.87 1.72 12.69
C MET A 19 10.31 1.41 12.28
N ALA A 20 11.29 2.19 12.75
CA ALA A 20 12.69 1.86 12.52
C ALA A 20 13.08 0.50 13.11
N PHE A 21 12.61 0.18 14.33
CA PHE A 21 12.83 -1.12 14.95
C PHE A 21 12.14 -2.26 14.18
N ALA A 22 10.90 -2.06 13.73
CA ALA A 22 10.17 -3.05 12.94
C ALA A 22 10.87 -3.36 11.62
N THR A 23 11.40 -2.34 10.93
CA THR A 23 12.20 -2.50 9.71
C THR A 23 13.49 -3.29 9.97
N TYR A 24 14.18 -3.01 11.08
CA TYR A 24 15.34 -3.81 11.47
C TYR A 24 14.95 -5.28 11.74
N MET A 25 13.84 -5.53 12.42
CA MET A 25 13.36 -6.89 12.68
C MET A 25 12.92 -7.63 11.43
N GLU A 26 12.37 -6.90 10.46
CA GLU A 26 11.96 -7.44 9.16
C GLU A 26 13.18 -7.93 8.37
N GLN A 27 14.28 -7.20 8.44
CA GLN A 27 15.55 -7.61 7.82
C GLN A 27 16.10 -8.91 8.44
N GLN A 28 15.96 -9.11 9.75
CA GLN A 28 16.55 -10.26 10.46
C GLN A 28 15.66 -11.51 10.44
N HIS A 29 14.34 -11.34 10.57
CA HIS A 29 13.39 -12.45 10.75
C HIS A 29 12.40 -12.61 9.60
N GLY A 30 12.44 -11.70 8.62
CA GLY A 30 11.56 -11.71 7.45
C GLY A 30 10.22 -11.00 7.67
N THR A 31 9.54 -10.77 6.55
CA THR A 31 8.29 -10.00 6.49
C THR A 31 7.13 -10.66 7.24
N ALA A 32 7.01 -11.98 7.14
CA ALA A 32 5.95 -12.74 7.81
C ALA A 32 6.03 -12.64 9.34
N PHE A 33 7.25 -12.61 9.89
CA PHE A 33 7.47 -12.50 11.33
C PHE A 33 6.96 -11.15 11.87
N VAL A 34 7.42 -10.05 11.26
CA VAL A 34 7.04 -8.69 11.71
C VAL A 34 5.57 -8.39 11.45
N ALA A 35 5.00 -8.90 10.36
CA ALA A 35 3.57 -8.79 10.10
C ALA A 35 2.75 -9.33 11.28
N GLN A 36 3.05 -10.54 11.75
CA GLN A 36 2.29 -11.19 12.83
C GLN A 36 2.57 -10.58 14.22
N HIS A 37 3.81 -10.19 14.50
CA HIS A 37 4.23 -9.76 15.84
C HIS A 37 4.15 -8.25 16.08
N ILE A 38 4.10 -7.44 15.02
CA ILE A 38 4.04 -5.98 15.10
C ILE A 38 2.82 -5.47 14.34
N TYR A 39 2.79 -5.57 13.02
CA TYR A 39 1.83 -4.83 12.20
C TYR A 39 0.37 -5.26 12.39
N HIS A 40 0.10 -6.55 12.61
CA HIS A 40 -1.26 -7.08 12.81
C HIS A 40 -1.68 -7.15 14.28
N THR A 41 -0.88 -6.62 15.20
CA THR A 41 -1.21 -6.66 16.63
C THR A 41 -2.13 -5.52 17.04
N LEU A 42 -3.02 -5.80 17.99
CA LEU A 42 -3.98 -4.82 18.49
C LEU A 42 -3.30 -3.58 19.09
N TRP A 43 -2.16 -3.76 19.76
CA TRP A 43 -1.44 -2.64 20.38
C TRP A 43 -0.89 -1.69 19.31
N PHE A 44 -0.38 -2.21 18.19
CA PHE A 44 0.12 -1.39 17.10
C PHE A 44 -1.01 -0.61 16.43
N CYS A 45 -2.12 -1.28 16.13
CA CYS A 45 -3.33 -0.64 15.60
C CYS A 45 -3.85 0.44 16.58
N ALA A 46 -3.83 0.17 17.88
CA ALA A 46 -4.27 1.11 18.91
C ALA A 46 -3.38 2.36 18.97
N LEU A 47 -2.05 2.25 18.75
CA LEU A 47 -1.17 3.42 18.70
C LEU A 47 -1.54 4.38 17.55
N TRP A 48 -1.78 3.84 16.34
CA TRP A 48 -2.24 4.63 15.20
C TRP A 48 -3.63 5.24 15.41
N GLY A 49 -4.55 4.45 15.99
CA GLY A 49 -5.89 4.92 16.36
C GLY A 49 -5.84 6.04 17.39
N MET A 50 -5.03 5.89 18.44
CA MET A 50 -4.84 6.89 19.48
C MET A 50 -4.21 8.17 18.93
N LEU A 51 -3.18 8.07 18.08
CA LEU A 51 -2.56 9.23 17.43
C LEU A 51 -3.58 10.02 16.63
N THR A 52 -4.38 9.32 15.83
CA THR A 52 -5.40 9.92 14.98
C THR A 52 -6.50 10.57 15.81
N LEU A 53 -7.01 9.87 16.82
CA LEU A 53 -8.06 10.38 17.70
C LEU A 53 -7.60 11.64 18.44
N LEU A 54 -6.40 11.62 19.06
CA LEU A 54 -5.85 12.77 19.74
C LEU A 54 -5.65 13.96 18.79
N SER A 55 -5.21 13.69 17.55
CA SER A 55 -5.03 14.72 16.52
C SER A 55 -6.36 15.34 16.10
N VAL A 56 -7.41 14.54 15.88
CA VAL A 56 -8.76 15.02 15.57
C VAL A 56 -9.32 15.87 16.72
N ILE A 57 -9.22 15.38 17.96
CA ILE A 57 -9.64 16.13 19.17
C ILE A 57 -8.90 17.47 19.25
N TYR A 58 -7.59 17.47 19.02
CA TYR A 58 -6.78 18.69 19.03
C TYR A 58 -7.24 19.70 17.96
N ILE A 59 -7.54 19.23 16.74
CA ILE A 59 -8.00 20.07 15.63
C ILE A 59 -9.35 20.72 15.91
N ILE A 60 -10.32 19.94 16.42
CA ILE A 60 -11.65 20.43 16.76
C ILE A 60 -11.55 21.47 17.87
N ASN A 61 -10.83 21.15 18.95
CA ASN A 61 -10.68 22.05 20.09
C ASN A 61 -9.93 23.34 19.75
N ARG A 62 -8.97 23.30 18.82
CA ARG A 62 -8.29 24.52 18.31
C ARG A 62 -9.04 25.22 17.18
N LYS A 63 -10.22 24.72 16.78
CA LYS A 63 -10.99 25.20 15.61
C LYS A 63 -10.14 25.24 14.33
N LEU A 64 -9.14 24.36 14.23
CA LEU A 64 -8.28 24.23 13.04
C LEU A 64 -9.04 23.58 11.88
N ASN A 65 -10.19 22.97 12.13
CA ASN A 65 -11.13 22.50 11.11
C ASN A 65 -11.59 23.63 10.15
N ARG A 66 -11.52 24.90 10.57
CA ARG A 66 -11.78 26.06 9.71
C ARG A 66 -10.68 26.30 8.66
N ARG A 67 -9.50 25.69 8.83
CA ARG A 67 -8.43 25.71 7.85
C ARG A 67 -8.55 24.47 6.97
N LEU A 68 -9.18 24.65 5.80
CA LEU A 68 -9.49 23.58 4.87
C LEU A 68 -8.28 22.65 4.58
N PRO A 69 -7.05 23.14 4.31
CA PRO A 69 -5.93 22.24 4.01
C PRO A 69 -5.54 21.34 5.19
N ILE A 70 -5.49 21.89 6.42
CA ILE A 70 -5.17 21.13 7.63
C ILE A 70 -6.26 20.09 7.93
N PHE A 71 -7.53 20.48 7.77
CA PHE A 71 -8.65 19.58 7.97
C PHE A 71 -8.63 18.42 6.97
N MET A 72 -8.42 18.70 5.69
CA MET A 72 -8.31 17.68 4.64
C MET A 72 -7.13 16.73 4.87
N LEU A 73 -5.97 17.26 5.30
CA LEU A 73 -4.79 16.45 5.57
C LEU A 73 -5.05 15.42 6.68
N HIS A 74 -5.67 15.81 7.79
CA HIS A 74 -5.99 14.86 8.85
C HIS A 74 -7.18 13.96 8.52
N GLY A 75 -8.17 14.48 7.78
CA GLY A 75 -9.25 13.68 7.23
C GLY A 75 -8.74 12.55 6.32
N ALA A 76 -7.70 12.81 5.53
CA ALA A 76 -7.06 11.79 4.69
C ALA A 76 -6.47 10.64 5.52
N PHE A 77 -5.75 10.93 6.61
CA PHE A 77 -5.24 9.87 7.51
C PHE A 77 -6.35 9.04 8.14
N VAL A 78 -7.48 9.67 8.52
CA VAL A 78 -8.64 8.94 9.04
C VAL A 78 -9.21 8.00 7.97
N ILE A 79 -9.37 8.46 6.72
CA ILE A 79 -9.87 7.63 5.62
C ILE A 79 -8.91 6.47 5.31
N ILE A 80 -7.60 6.73 5.30
CA ILE A 80 -6.57 5.70 5.10
C ILE A 80 -6.66 4.63 6.19
N LEU A 81 -6.81 5.04 7.47
CA LEU A 81 -6.96 4.09 8.57
C LEU A 81 -8.26 3.29 8.50
N ILE A 82 -9.38 3.92 8.10
CA ILE A 82 -10.64 3.20 7.86
C ILE A 82 -10.45 2.17 6.74
N GLY A 83 -9.82 2.55 5.63
CA GLY A 83 -9.49 1.64 4.53
C GLY A 83 -8.62 0.48 5.00
N SER A 84 -7.60 0.76 5.81
CA SER A 84 -6.73 -0.26 6.41
C SER A 84 -7.48 -1.22 7.34
N VAL A 85 -8.42 -0.72 8.17
CA VAL A 85 -9.27 -1.57 9.01
C VAL A 85 -10.18 -2.46 8.17
N ILE A 86 -10.75 -1.94 7.08
CA ILE A 86 -11.55 -2.74 6.14
C ILE A 86 -10.67 -3.84 5.54
N THR A 87 -9.50 -3.50 4.99
CA THR A 87 -8.55 -4.48 4.44
C THR A 87 -8.11 -5.50 5.51
N PHE A 88 -7.93 -5.10 6.76
CA PHE A 88 -7.55 -6.01 7.84
C PHE A 88 -8.60 -7.09 8.09
N PHE A 89 -9.90 -6.77 8.01
CA PHE A 89 -10.97 -7.73 8.25
C PHE A 89 -11.43 -8.48 7.00
N THR A 90 -11.42 -7.84 5.83
CA THR A 90 -11.95 -8.44 4.59
C THR A 90 -10.87 -8.92 3.62
N GLY A 91 -9.64 -8.43 3.80
CA GLY A 91 -8.53 -8.71 2.91
C GLY A 91 -8.01 -10.14 3.07
N LYS A 92 -7.72 -10.79 1.94
CA LYS A 92 -7.05 -12.10 1.92
C LYS A 92 -5.86 -12.06 1.00
N GLU A 93 -4.76 -12.64 1.45
CA GLU A 93 -3.51 -12.68 0.70
C GLU A 93 -2.99 -14.11 0.65
N GLY A 94 -2.35 -14.47 -0.46
CA GLY A 94 -1.85 -15.81 -0.66
C GLY A 94 -1.04 -15.95 -1.93
N LYS A 95 -0.76 -17.21 -2.29
CA LYS A 95 0.00 -17.55 -3.49
C LYS A 95 -0.68 -18.69 -4.23
N ILE A 96 -0.68 -18.61 -5.55
CA ILE A 96 -1.10 -19.69 -6.43
C ILE A 96 0.07 -20.07 -7.32
N HIS A 97 0.32 -21.37 -7.41
CA HIS A 97 1.30 -21.93 -8.33
C HIS A 97 0.57 -22.55 -9.51
N LEU A 98 0.95 -22.17 -10.73
CA LEU A 98 0.34 -22.66 -11.96
C LEU A 98 1.38 -23.35 -12.83
N ARG A 99 1.03 -24.53 -13.35
CA ARG A 99 1.79 -25.24 -14.39
C ARG A 99 1.11 -25.09 -15.74
N VAL A 100 1.89 -25.08 -16.82
CA VAL A 100 1.37 -24.95 -18.19
C VAL A 100 0.33 -26.04 -18.47
N GLY A 101 -0.87 -25.64 -18.89
CA GLY A 101 -1.98 -26.52 -19.24
C GLY A 101 -2.79 -27.05 -18.06
N ALA A 102 -2.33 -26.86 -16.81
CA ALA A 102 -3.06 -27.27 -15.61
C ALA A 102 -4.00 -26.13 -15.16
N ALA A 103 -5.28 -26.46 -14.99
CA ALA A 103 -6.27 -25.54 -14.45
C ALA A 103 -6.27 -25.66 -12.92
N GLU A 104 -6.04 -24.53 -12.25
CA GLU A 104 -6.09 -24.43 -10.80
C GLU A 104 -7.21 -23.48 -10.38
N ASN A 105 -7.93 -23.85 -9.34
CA ASN A 105 -8.98 -23.03 -8.74
C ASN A 105 -8.77 -22.83 -7.25
N THR A 106 -7.60 -23.19 -6.72
CA THR A 106 -7.25 -23.00 -5.31
C THR A 106 -5.95 -22.22 -5.17
N TYR A 107 -5.82 -21.49 -4.08
CA TYR A 107 -4.59 -20.81 -3.71
C TYR A 107 -4.30 -21.02 -2.23
N LEU A 108 -3.01 -20.97 -1.86
CA LEU A 108 -2.56 -21.09 -0.48
C LEU A 108 -2.65 -19.73 0.21
N GLU A 109 -3.52 -19.59 1.20
CA GLU A 109 -3.63 -18.37 1.98
C GLU A 109 -2.43 -18.19 2.92
N GLN A 110 -1.88 -16.98 2.98
CA GLN A 110 -0.65 -16.69 3.70
C GLN A 110 -0.80 -16.81 5.23
N THR A 111 -1.94 -16.39 5.77
CA THR A 111 -2.18 -16.28 7.23
C THR A 111 -2.59 -17.61 7.84
N THR A 112 -3.63 -18.26 7.32
CA THR A 112 -4.11 -19.54 7.85
C THR A 112 -3.32 -20.74 7.34
N LYS A 113 -2.53 -20.57 6.27
CA LYS A 113 -1.87 -21.65 5.52
C LYS A 113 -2.86 -22.69 4.96
N GLN A 114 -4.13 -22.32 4.80
CA GLN A 114 -5.15 -23.17 4.23
C GLN A 114 -5.30 -22.92 2.73
N MET A 115 -5.75 -23.95 2.01
CA MET A 115 -6.12 -23.83 0.61
C MET A 115 -7.52 -23.23 0.50
N LEU A 116 -7.65 -22.09 -0.16
CA LEU A 116 -8.92 -21.42 -0.42
C LEU A 116 -9.29 -21.53 -1.90
N GLN A 117 -10.58 -21.68 -2.17
CA GLN A 117 -11.10 -21.78 -3.54
C GLN A 117 -11.38 -20.40 -4.15
N LEU A 118 -11.00 -20.24 -5.42
CA LEU A 118 -11.35 -19.13 -6.29
C LEU A 118 -12.73 -19.37 -6.92
N PRO A 119 -13.50 -18.31 -7.20
CA PRO A 119 -14.78 -18.43 -7.90
C PRO A 119 -14.63 -18.68 -9.42
N PHE A 120 -13.41 -18.90 -9.91
CA PHE A 120 -13.07 -19.18 -11.29
C PHE A 120 -11.82 -20.08 -11.33
N SER A 121 -11.63 -20.79 -12.44
CA SER A 121 -10.40 -21.52 -12.71
C SER A 121 -9.41 -20.63 -13.48
N LEU A 122 -8.13 -20.80 -13.16
CA LEU A 122 -7.01 -20.10 -13.76
C LEU A 122 -6.08 -21.14 -14.37
N THR A 123 -5.78 -21.02 -15.66
CA THR A 123 -4.88 -21.94 -16.37
C THR A 123 -3.73 -21.15 -16.98
N LEU A 124 -2.50 -21.60 -16.75
CA LEU A 124 -1.33 -21.02 -17.41
C LEU A 124 -1.24 -21.58 -18.84
N LYS A 125 -1.24 -20.68 -19.83
CA LYS A 125 -1.01 -21.04 -21.23
C LYS A 125 0.47 -21.06 -21.58
N SER A 126 1.19 -20.01 -21.18
CA SER A 126 2.62 -19.91 -21.40
C SER A 126 3.23 -18.94 -20.39
N PHE A 127 4.50 -19.18 -20.07
CA PHE A 127 5.35 -18.26 -19.35
C PHE A 127 6.55 -17.92 -20.24
N GLN A 128 6.89 -16.64 -20.33
CA GLN A 128 8.02 -16.18 -21.12
C GLN A 128 8.74 -15.04 -20.40
N ILE A 129 10.06 -15.00 -20.57
CA ILE A 129 10.90 -13.90 -20.09
C ILE A 129 11.17 -13.00 -21.28
N GLU A 130 10.82 -11.73 -21.17
CA GLU A 130 11.18 -10.71 -22.16
C GLU A 130 12.52 -10.08 -21.75
N TYR A 131 13.37 -9.77 -22.74
CA TYR A 131 14.71 -9.25 -22.53
C TYR A 131 14.88 -7.89 -23.21
N TYR A 132 15.77 -7.06 -22.67
CA TYR A 132 16.13 -5.81 -23.33
C TYR A 132 16.82 -6.09 -24.69
N PRO A 133 16.45 -5.38 -25.76
CA PRO A 133 17.04 -5.59 -27.09
C PRO A 133 18.57 -5.55 -27.04
N GLY A 134 19.22 -6.61 -27.54
CA GLY A 134 20.67 -6.71 -27.60
C GLY A 134 21.38 -7.08 -26.30
N THR A 135 20.65 -7.50 -25.26
CA THR A 135 21.23 -7.97 -23.99
C THR A 135 20.56 -9.25 -23.50
N ASN A 136 21.18 -9.93 -22.53
CA ASN A 136 20.58 -11.04 -21.79
C ASN A 136 19.94 -10.58 -20.46
N ALA A 137 19.69 -9.27 -20.30
CA ALA A 137 19.06 -8.74 -19.10
C ALA A 137 17.53 -8.86 -19.21
N PRO A 138 16.86 -9.53 -18.26
CA PRO A 138 15.40 -9.66 -18.27
C PRO A 138 14.74 -8.29 -18.06
N SER A 139 13.79 -7.95 -18.92
CA SER A 139 12.99 -6.72 -18.87
C SER A 139 11.59 -6.95 -18.32
N ASP A 140 10.99 -8.11 -18.56
CA ASP A 140 9.68 -8.48 -17.99
C ASP A 140 9.51 -10.00 -17.89
N PHE A 141 8.61 -10.42 -17.00
CA PHE A 141 8.22 -11.82 -16.80
C PHE A 141 6.73 -11.94 -17.08
N VAL A 142 6.38 -12.53 -18.23
CA VAL A 142 5.02 -12.52 -18.76
C VAL A 142 4.38 -13.89 -18.65
N SER A 143 3.35 -13.99 -17.81
CA SER A 143 2.47 -15.15 -17.69
C SER A 143 1.19 -14.92 -18.49
N THR A 144 0.97 -15.70 -19.55
CA THR A 144 -0.31 -15.69 -20.28
C THR A 144 -1.25 -16.70 -19.64
N VAL A 145 -2.38 -16.22 -19.11
CA VAL A 145 -3.35 -17.04 -18.39
C VAL A 145 -4.71 -17.01 -19.08
N SER A 146 -5.46 -18.09 -18.96
CA SER A 146 -6.88 -18.13 -19.27
C SER A 146 -7.69 -18.32 -18.02
N CYS A 147 -8.72 -17.51 -17.87
CA CYS A 147 -9.69 -17.57 -16.80
C CYS A 147 -11.01 -18.12 -17.33
N GLN A 148 -11.60 -19.07 -16.59
CA GLN A 148 -12.92 -19.60 -16.89
C GLN A 148 -13.75 -19.65 -15.61
N SER A 149 -14.88 -18.93 -15.62
CA SER A 149 -15.86 -18.96 -14.53
C SER A 149 -16.80 -20.17 -14.70
N PRO A 150 -17.26 -20.82 -13.62
CA PRO A 150 -18.20 -21.95 -13.73
C PRO A 150 -19.54 -21.58 -14.39
N ASN A 151 -19.97 -20.33 -14.22
CA ASN A 151 -21.27 -19.83 -14.69
C ASN A 151 -21.21 -19.16 -16.07
N ASP A 152 -20.02 -19.00 -16.67
CA ASP A 152 -19.84 -18.35 -17.97
C ASP A 152 -18.99 -19.26 -18.87
N SER A 153 -19.50 -19.58 -20.05
CA SER A 153 -18.77 -20.36 -21.05
C SER A 153 -17.67 -19.56 -21.73
N LYS A 154 -17.58 -18.25 -21.46
CA LYS A 154 -16.54 -17.38 -22.01
C LYS A 154 -15.18 -17.58 -21.31
N ILE A 155 -14.19 -17.98 -22.10
CA ILE A 155 -12.79 -18.01 -21.67
C ILE A 155 -12.18 -16.62 -21.86
N VAL A 156 -11.71 -16.01 -20.78
CA VAL A 156 -11.02 -14.71 -20.80
C VAL A 156 -9.52 -14.95 -20.78
N ASN A 157 -8.82 -14.55 -21.84
CA ASN A 157 -7.37 -14.59 -21.88
C ASN A 157 -6.80 -13.27 -21.36
N ALA A 158 -5.83 -13.36 -20.46
CA ALA A 158 -5.15 -12.20 -19.90
C ALA A 158 -3.64 -12.45 -19.81
N LYS A 159 -2.89 -11.36 -19.77
CA LYS A 159 -1.45 -11.38 -19.50
C LYS A 159 -1.20 -10.79 -18.12
N ILE A 160 -0.37 -11.45 -17.32
CA ILE A 160 0.12 -10.98 -16.03
C ILE A 160 1.62 -10.75 -16.18
N SER A 161 2.11 -9.58 -15.77
CA SER A 161 3.54 -9.28 -15.78
C SER A 161 3.89 -8.30 -14.66
N MET A 162 5.17 -7.90 -14.52
CA MET A 162 5.60 -7.08 -13.38
C MET A 162 4.85 -5.74 -13.30
N ASN A 163 4.48 -5.17 -14.45
CA ASN A 163 3.74 -3.91 -14.54
C ASN A 163 2.28 -4.09 -14.99
N ASN A 164 1.81 -5.33 -15.15
CA ASN A 164 0.46 -5.63 -15.59
C ASN A 164 -0.25 -6.61 -14.65
N ILE A 165 -1.17 -6.06 -13.84
CA ILE A 165 -1.88 -6.79 -12.79
C ILE A 165 -3.21 -7.29 -13.34
N LEU A 166 -3.46 -8.60 -13.29
CA LEU A 166 -4.78 -9.14 -13.59
C LEU A 166 -5.73 -8.85 -12.44
N ARG A 167 -6.86 -8.19 -12.75
CA ARG A 167 -7.94 -7.91 -11.81
C ARG A 167 -9.20 -8.66 -12.22
N LEU A 168 -9.72 -9.52 -11.36
CA LEU A 168 -10.90 -10.33 -11.66
C LEU A 168 -11.68 -10.65 -10.39
N HIS A 169 -12.99 -10.37 -10.36
CA HIS A 169 -13.89 -10.62 -9.21
C HIS A 169 -13.35 -10.13 -7.85
N GLY A 170 -12.69 -8.97 -7.81
CA GLY A 170 -12.08 -8.42 -6.59
C GLY A 170 -10.73 -9.06 -6.20
N TYR A 171 -10.24 -10.04 -6.96
CA TYR A 171 -8.89 -10.59 -6.85
C TYR A 171 -7.92 -9.83 -7.74
N ARG A 172 -6.68 -9.71 -7.26
CA ARG A 172 -5.55 -9.16 -7.98
C ARG A 172 -4.44 -10.19 -7.99
N PHE A 173 -3.90 -10.47 -9.17
CA PHE A 173 -2.81 -11.42 -9.36
C PHE A 173 -1.56 -10.68 -9.82
N TYR A 174 -0.46 -10.92 -9.10
CA TYR A 174 0.83 -10.31 -9.35
C TYR A 174 1.84 -11.40 -9.68
N GLN A 175 2.73 -11.12 -10.63
CA GLN A 175 3.85 -12.00 -10.91
C GLN A 175 4.82 -11.97 -9.72
N GLU A 176 5.08 -13.14 -9.12
CA GLU A 176 5.98 -13.24 -7.96
C GLU A 176 7.25 -14.06 -8.30
N GLY A 177 7.08 -15.20 -8.97
CA GLY A 177 8.19 -16.08 -9.28
C GLY A 177 7.85 -17.07 -10.39
N PHE A 178 8.82 -17.88 -10.78
CA PHE A 178 8.66 -18.87 -11.85
C PHE A 178 9.52 -20.10 -11.59
N ASP A 179 9.16 -21.20 -12.25
CA ASP A 179 9.92 -22.45 -12.14
C ASP A 179 11.18 -22.41 -13.02
N PRO A 180 12.29 -23.02 -12.58
CA PRO A 180 13.52 -23.09 -13.37
C PRO A 180 13.35 -23.74 -14.76
N ASP A 181 12.32 -24.55 -14.96
CA ASP A 181 11.99 -25.19 -16.24
C ASP A 181 11.14 -24.30 -17.17
N HIS A 182 10.80 -23.08 -16.75
CA HIS A 182 9.92 -22.12 -17.44
C HIS A 182 8.52 -22.64 -17.76
N LYS A 183 8.09 -23.74 -17.14
CA LYS A 183 6.76 -24.35 -17.34
C LYS A 183 5.82 -24.10 -16.17
N GLY A 184 6.23 -23.31 -15.19
CA GLY A 184 5.37 -22.89 -14.10
C GLY A 184 5.65 -21.46 -13.64
N THR A 185 4.61 -20.86 -13.06
CA THR A 185 4.64 -19.51 -12.52
C THR A 185 4.00 -19.50 -11.14
N THR A 186 4.55 -18.71 -10.24
CA THR A 186 3.97 -18.42 -8.93
C THR A 186 3.43 -17.00 -8.96
N LEU A 187 2.13 -16.88 -8.68
CA LEU A 187 1.44 -15.61 -8.63
C LEU A 187 1.03 -15.30 -7.20
N SER A 188 1.26 -14.06 -6.76
CA SER A 188 0.68 -13.56 -5.53
C SER A 188 -0.78 -13.19 -5.76
N VAL A 189 -1.66 -13.63 -4.86
CA VAL A 189 -3.10 -13.42 -4.90
C VAL A 189 -3.47 -12.47 -3.78
N ASN A 190 -4.16 -11.38 -4.11
CA ASN A 190 -4.69 -10.43 -3.13
C ASN A 190 -6.17 -10.15 -3.41
N HIS A 191 -7.03 -10.47 -2.45
CA HIS A 191 -8.45 -10.18 -2.48
C HIS A 191 -8.76 -9.05 -1.50
N ASP A 192 -9.06 -7.86 -2.03
CA ASP A 192 -9.47 -6.70 -1.23
C ASP A 192 -10.44 -5.83 -2.05
N PRO A 193 -11.75 -6.15 -2.00
CA PRO A 193 -12.74 -5.49 -2.84
C PRO A 193 -13.04 -4.04 -2.43
N TRP A 194 -12.88 -3.69 -1.15
CA TRP A 194 -13.34 -2.41 -0.62
C TRP A 194 -12.23 -1.56 0.00
N GLY A 195 -11.34 -2.17 0.79
CA GLY A 195 -10.37 -1.46 1.60
C GLY A 195 -9.35 -0.71 0.74
N THR A 196 -8.93 -1.32 -0.37
CA THR A 196 -8.10 -0.68 -1.38
C THR A 196 -8.79 0.59 -1.91
N ALA A 197 -10.03 0.50 -2.41
CA ALA A 197 -10.72 1.67 -2.96
C ALA A 197 -10.81 2.83 -1.94
N VAL A 198 -11.19 2.52 -0.71
CA VAL A 198 -11.25 3.51 0.39
C VAL A 198 -9.88 4.14 0.65
N THR A 199 -8.83 3.32 0.78
CA THR A 199 -7.46 3.80 1.04
C THR A 199 -6.96 4.72 -0.08
N TYR A 200 -7.22 4.38 -1.34
CA TYR A 200 -6.84 5.22 -2.48
C TYR A 200 -7.60 6.56 -2.51
N THR A 201 -8.87 6.60 -2.10
CA THR A 201 -9.56 7.90 -1.93
C THR A 201 -8.92 8.76 -0.85
N GLY A 202 -8.43 8.13 0.23
CA GLY A 202 -7.65 8.79 1.26
C GLY A 202 -6.33 9.35 0.73
N TYR A 203 -5.58 8.58 -0.06
CA TYR A 203 -4.34 9.07 -0.70
C TYR A 203 -4.58 10.20 -1.69
N LEU A 204 -5.66 10.14 -2.47
CA LEU A 204 -6.06 11.24 -3.36
C LEU A 204 -6.34 12.52 -2.55
N LEU A 205 -7.10 12.40 -1.46
CA LEU A 205 -7.37 13.51 -0.57
C LEU A 205 -6.09 14.06 0.08
N LEU A 206 -5.16 13.17 0.47
CA LEU A 206 -3.86 13.55 1.02
C LEU A 206 -3.08 14.39 0.01
N ALA A 207 -2.94 13.91 -1.23
CA ALA A 207 -2.23 14.63 -2.29
C ALA A 207 -2.85 16.02 -2.56
N LEU A 208 -4.18 16.10 -2.66
CA LEU A 208 -4.89 17.36 -2.81
C LEU A 208 -4.65 18.30 -1.61
N SER A 209 -4.66 17.77 -0.38
CA SER A 209 -4.42 18.56 0.82
C SER A 209 -3.00 19.14 0.87
N MET A 210 -2.00 18.38 0.39
CA MET A 210 -0.61 18.85 0.30
C MET A 210 -0.50 20.00 -0.69
N ILE A 211 -1.10 19.86 -1.88
CA ILE A 211 -1.13 20.93 -2.89
C ILE A 211 -1.80 22.20 -2.34
N LEU A 212 -2.96 22.05 -1.69
CA LEU A 212 -3.69 23.17 -1.08
C LEU A 212 -2.88 23.84 0.03
N THR A 213 -2.13 23.07 0.82
CA THR A 213 -1.26 23.61 1.88
C THR A 213 -0.17 24.50 1.28
N LEU A 214 0.46 24.09 0.17
CA LEU A 214 1.47 24.88 -0.53
C LEU A 214 0.90 26.17 -1.14
N ILE A 215 -0.31 26.12 -1.69
CA ILE A 215 -0.97 27.28 -2.33
C ILE A 215 -1.54 28.25 -1.29
N SER A 216 -1.95 27.78 -0.12
CA SER A 216 -2.65 28.60 0.85
C SER A 216 -1.75 29.71 1.45
N ARG A 217 -2.22 30.96 1.41
CA ARG A 217 -1.49 32.13 1.96
C ARG A 217 -1.47 32.17 3.49
N LYS A 218 -2.41 31.49 4.14
CA LYS A 218 -2.62 31.52 5.59
C LYS A 218 -1.71 30.55 6.35
N GLU A 219 -1.12 29.58 5.66
CA GLU A 219 -0.32 28.55 6.29
C GLU A 219 1.15 28.98 6.47
N THR A 220 1.75 28.45 7.53
CA THR A 220 3.09 28.82 8.00
C THR A 220 4.15 28.61 6.92
N PHE A 221 3.96 27.62 6.04
CA PHE A 221 4.89 27.33 4.96
C PHE A 221 5.13 28.52 4.02
N ARG A 222 4.08 29.19 3.56
CA ARG A 222 4.23 30.36 2.68
C ARG A 222 4.85 31.56 3.41
N ARG A 223 4.59 31.68 4.72
CA ARG A 223 5.24 32.68 5.58
C ARG A 223 6.74 32.40 5.75
N LEU A 224 7.14 31.13 5.86
CA LEU A 224 8.53 30.70 5.95
C LEU A 224 9.27 30.93 4.62
N LEU A 225 8.65 30.63 3.48
CA LEU A 225 9.20 30.95 2.14
C LEU A 225 9.39 32.46 1.91
N ALA A 226 8.51 33.28 2.50
CA ALA A 226 8.64 34.73 2.46
C ALA A 226 9.64 35.28 3.48
N SER A 227 10.24 34.44 4.34
CA SER A 227 11.15 34.91 5.39
C SER A 227 12.47 35.42 4.80
N PRO A 228 12.99 36.57 5.28
CA PRO A 228 14.25 37.14 4.78
C PRO A 228 15.47 36.23 5.00
N THR A 229 15.45 35.45 6.09
CA THR A 229 16.54 34.53 6.48
C THR A 229 16.67 33.37 5.50
N LEU A 230 15.54 32.77 5.08
CA LEU A 230 15.54 31.69 4.11
C LEU A 230 15.98 32.19 2.72
N ARG A 231 15.56 33.39 2.32
CA ARG A 231 16.02 34.00 1.05
C ARG A 231 17.52 34.25 1.02
N ARG A 232 18.09 34.75 2.13
CA ARG A 232 19.53 34.96 2.27
C ARG A 232 20.30 33.64 2.25
N GLY A 233 19.82 32.61 2.95
CA GLY A 233 20.41 31.28 2.93
C GLY A 233 20.36 30.61 1.54
N ALA A 234 19.22 30.72 0.84
CA ALA A 234 19.07 30.21 -0.52
C ALA A 234 19.99 30.93 -1.52
N LEU A 235 20.13 32.26 -1.41
CA LEU A 235 21.07 33.05 -2.21
C LEU A 235 22.52 32.60 -1.98
N LEU A 236 22.93 32.38 -0.72
CA LEU A 236 24.26 31.88 -0.40
C LEU A 236 24.50 30.47 -0.96
N PHE A 237 23.48 29.60 -0.93
CA PHE A 237 23.56 28.26 -1.51
C PHE A 237 23.70 28.30 -3.04
N VAL A 238 22.93 29.16 -3.72
CA VAL A 238 23.02 29.34 -5.19
C VAL A 238 24.35 29.97 -5.59
N LEU A 239 24.92 30.86 -4.78
CA LEU A 239 26.23 31.47 -5.05
C LEU A 239 27.41 30.54 -4.74
N ALA A 240 27.20 29.50 -3.91
CA ALA A 240 28.21 28.51 -3.55
C ALA A 240 28.25 27.29 -4.48
N MET A 241 27.35 27.23 -5.46
CA MET A 241 27.22 26.17 -6.46
C MET A 241 27.66 26.67 -7.83
#